data_AF-A0A7K6PY22-F1
#
_entry.id   AF-A0A7K6PY22-F1
#
_cell.length_a   1.000
_cell.length_b   1.000
_cell.length_c   1.000
_cell.angle_alpha   90.00
_cell.angle_beta   90.00
_cell.angle_gamma   90.00
#
_symmetry.space_group_name_H-M   'P 1'
#
loop_
_entity.id
_entity.type
_entity.pdbx_description
1 polymer ?
#
loop_
_entity_poly.entity_id
_entity_poly.type
_entity_poly.pdbx_seq_one_letter_code
_entity_poly.pdbx_strand_id
1 'polypeptide(L)'
;MTTLTHRGRRVEGRNSDKKPDSEEDAATDRDLNEDDPDDSKDIRLTLMEEVLLLGLKDKEGYTSFWNDCISSGLRGGILIELALRGRIRLEPLSLRKKRLLERKVLLKSDAPTGDVLLDETLRHIKATESAETVQTWIELLTG
;
A
#
# COMPACT_ATOMS: atom_id res chain seq x y z
N MET A 1 42.11 -29.60 60.31
CA MET A 1 42.39 -28.16 60.56
C MET A 1 41.27 -27.34 59.91
N THR A 2 41.13 -26.08 60.33
CA THR A 2 39.84 -25.35 60.33
C THR A 2 39.51 -24.55 59.07
N THR A 3 38.23 -24.18 58.98
CA THR A 3 37.53 -23.39 57.95
C THR A 3 37.87 -21.89 58.01
N LEU A 4 37.60 -21.11 56.93
CA LEU A 4 36.40 -20.24 56.79
C LEU A 4 36.45 -19.36 55.50
N THR A 5 35.33 -18.75 55.14
CA THR A 5 35.01 -17.97 53.93
C THR A 5 35.34 -16.47 54.02
N HIS A 6 35.38 -15.74 52.87
CA HIS A 6 34.51 -14.55 52.67
C HIS A 6 34.38 -14.03 51.21
N ARG A 7 33.35 -13.21 50.98
CA ARG A 7 33.01 -12.43 49.76
C ARG A 7 33.75 -11.07 49.67
N GLY A 8 33.88 -10.52 48.44
CA GLY A 8 33.29 -9.20 48.12
C GLY A 8 34.13 -8.05 47.51
N ARG A 9 33.77 -7.66 46.27
CA ARG A 9 33.46 -6.30 45.73
C ARG A 9 34.49 -5.13 45.78
N ARG A 10 34.41 -4.28 44.72
CA ARG A 10 34.84 -2.84 44.55
C ARG A 10 36.24 -2.69 43.89
N VAL A 11 36.45 -2.10 42.71
CA VAL A 11 36.06 -0.81 42.05
C VAL A 11 36.98 0.37 42.40
N GLU A 12 37.44 1.06 41.34
CA GLU A 12 38.09 2.40 41.24
C GLU A 12 39.54 2.63 41.71
N GLY A 13 40.34 3.26 40.81
CA GLY A 13 40.98 4.53 41.19
C GLY A 13 42.40 4.87 40.70
N ARG A 14 42.49 5.72 39.65
CA ARG A 14 43.54 6.75 39.37
C ARG A 14 44.96 6.32 38.90
N ASN A 15 45.78 7.19 38.29
CA ASN A 15 45.57 8.22 37.23
C ASN A 15 46.95 8.78 36.77
N SER A 16 46.97 9.58 35.69
CA SER A 16 48.12 10.28 35.05
C SER A 16 49.12 9.36 34.33
N ASP A 17 49.57 9.62 33.10
CA ASP A 17 49.49 10.82 32.22
C ASP A 17 49.50 10.37 30.73
N LYS A 18 49.10 11.14 29.68
CA LYS A 18 48.70 12.56 29.60
C LYS A 18 47.62 12.83 28.50
N LYS A 19 47.85 13.78 27.58
CA LYS A 19 46.98 14.29 26.47
C LYS A 19 47.84 15.20 25.54
N PRO A 20 47.35 15.85 24.46
CA PRO A 20 46.15 15.63 23.61
C PRO A 20 46.41 15.74 22.07
N ASP A 21 45.42 15.44 21.23
CA ASP A 21 44.72 16.39 20.32
C ASP A 21 43.47 15.67 19.73
N SER A 22 42.22 16.17 19.84
CA SER A 22 41.58 17.32 19.13
C SER A 22 41.21 16.92 17.68
N GLU A 23 39.97 16.94 17.18
CA GLU A 23 38.67 17.51 17.62
C GLU A 23 37.47 16.77 16.96
N GLU A 24 36.26 16.95 17.54
CA GLU A 24 34.89 16.93 16.93
C GLU A 24 34.54 15.86 15.87
N ASP A 25 33.59 14.93 16.07
CA ASP A 25 32.26 15.01 16.71
C ASP A 25 31.32 16.04 16.06
N ALA A 26 31.08 15.87 14.75
CA ALA A 26 29.94 16.43 14.06
C ALA A 26 29.05 15.30 13.53
N ALA A 27 27.89 15.12 14.17
CA ALA A 27 26.88 14.19 13.70
C ALA A 27 26.38 14.61 12.30
N THR A 28 26.84 13.93 11.25
CA THR A 28 26.01 13.80 10.06
C THR A 28 24.90 12.82 10.37
N ASP A 29 23.95 13.31 11.17
CA ASP A 29 22.55 12.92 11.07
C ASP A 29 22.15 13.24 9.63
N ARG A 30 22.41 12.29 8.73
CA ARG A 30 21.93 12.34 7.35
C ARG A 30 20.48 11.95 7.41
N ASP A 31 19.71 12.91 7.91
CA ASP A 31 18.39 13.28 7.46
C ASP A 31 17.74 12.10 6.74
N LEU A 32 17.22 11.18 7.54
CA LEU A 32 16.20 10.24 7.11
C LEU A 32 14.95 11.07 6.82
N ASN A 33 15.04 11.88 5.76
CA ASN A 33 13.89 12.26 4.97
C ASN A 33 13.28 10.92 4.60
N GLU A 34 12.20 10.58 5.30
CA GLU A 34 11.13 9.82 4.71
C GLU A 34 10.81 10.58 3.43
N ASP A 35 11.37 10.12 2.30
CA ASP A 35 10.90 10.48 0.96
C ASP A 35 9.45 10.01 0.95
N ASP A 36 8.56 10.91 1.39
CA ASP A 36 7.14 10.69 1.47
C ASP A 36 6.74 10.27 0.05
N PRO A 37 6.26 9.03 -0.17
CA PRO A 37 6.17 8.44 -1.51
C PRO A 37 5.01 9.04 -2.33
N ASP A 38 4.71 10.31 -2.08
CA ASP A 38 3.68 11.19 -2.62
C ASP A 38 4.24 12.52 -3.15
N ASP A 39 5.47 12.94 -2.79
CA ASP A 39 6.11 14.17 -3.34
C ASP A 39 6.98 13.93 -4.59
N SER A 40 6.96 12.69 -5.13
CA SER A 40 7.44 12.44 -6.49
C SER A 40 6.57 13.21 -7.49
N LYS A 41 7.17 14.20 -8.19
CA LYS A 41 6.53 14.99 -9.26
C LYS A 41 6.18 14.21 -10.54
N ASP A 42 6.18 12.89 -10.45
CA ASP A 42 5.87 11.97 -11.53
C ASP A 42 4.36 11.81 -11.68
N ILE A 43 3.90 11.68 -12.93
CA ILE A 43 2.48 11.44 -13.21
C ILE A 43 2.13 10.02 -12.76
N ARG A 44 1.40 9.91 -11.64
CA ARG A 44 0.90 8.63 -11.12
C ARG A 44 -0.39 8.24 -11.85
N LEU A 45 -0.28 7.30 -12.77
CA LEU A 45 -1.44 6.72 -13.45
C LEU A 45 -2.10 5.65 -12.57
N THR A 46 -3.43 5.55 -12.68
CA THR A 46 -4.18 4.37 -12.23
C THR A 46 -3.97 3.21 -13.20
N LEU A 47 -4.18 1.97 -12.72
CA LEU A 47 -4.20 0.78 -13.59
C LEU A 47 -5.18 0.92 -14.78
N MET A 48 -6.31 1.63 -14.59
CA MET A 48 -7.28 1.87 -15.67
C MET A 48 -6.68 2.76 -16.78
N GLU A 49 -5.94 3.80 -16.41
CA GLU A 49 -5.28 4.71 -17.35
C GLU A 49 -4.12 4.02 -18.07
N GLU A 50 -3.29 3.24 -17.36
CA GLU A 50 -2.23 2.45 -18.00
C GLU A 50 -2.79 1.49 -19.06
N VAL A 51 -3.86 0.76 -18.74
CA VAL A 51 -4.57 -0.12 -19.68
C VAL A 51 -5.16 0.65 -20.85
N LEU A 52 -5.67 1.87 -20.61
CA LEU A 52 -6.19 2.73 -21.68
C LEU A 52 -5.07 3.19 -22.62
N LEU A 53 -3.94 3.66 -22.08
CA LEU A 53 -2.78 4.11 -22.85
C LEU A 53 -2.23 3.00 -23.76
N LEU A 54 -2.18 1.75 -23.28
CA LEU A 54 -1.78 0.59 -24.10
C LEU A 54 -2.70 0.34 -25.32
N GLY A 55 -3.94 0.83 -25.28
CA GLY A 55 -4.90 0.72 -26.37
C GLY A 55 -4.92 1.93 -27.32
N LEU A 56 -4.38 3.08 -26.91
CA LEU A 56 -4.36 4.31 -27.71
C LEU A 56 -3.42 4.21 -28.91
N LYS A 57 -3.72 5.00 -29.94
CA LYS A 57 -2.80 5.23 -31.06
C LYS A 57 -2.15 6.61 -30.94
N ASP A 58 -0.82 6.64 -31.06
CA ASP A 58 0.02 7.85 -30.94
C ASP A 58 -0.42 9.02 -31.83
N LYS A 59 -0.99 8.74 -33.02
CA LYS A 59 -1.35 9.77 -34.01
C LYS A 59 -2.82 10.09 -34.05
N GLU A 60 -3.68 9.09 -33.89
CA GLU A 60 -5.12 9.28 -34.02
C GLU A 60 -5.84 9.59 -32.70
N GLY A 61 -5.20 9.37 -31.53
CA GLY A 61 -5.72 9.80 -30.23
C GLY A 61 -6.95 9.04 -29.71
N TYR A 62 -7.36 7.95 -30.38
CA TYR A 62 -8.43 7.06 -29.94
C TYR A 62 -7.90 5.63 -29.72
N THR A 63 -8.66 4.81 -28.98
CA THR A 63 -8.33 3.42 -28.72
C THR A 63 -8.55 2.54 -29.97
N SER A 64 -7.54 1.78 -30.38
CA SER A 64 -7.61 0.91 -31.56
C SER A 64 -8.70 -0.16 -31.45
N PHE A 65 -8.98 -0.57 -30.23
CA PHE A 65 -9.98 -1.57 -29.88
C PHE A 65 -10.74 -1.04 -28.66
N TRP A 66 -12.04 -0.82 -28.81
CA TRP A 66 -12.96 -0.63 -27.69
C TRP A 66 -14.08 -1.66 -27.85
N ASN A 67 -14.27 -2.50 -26.84
CA ASN A 67 -15.26 -3.57 -26.83
C ASN A 67 -15.71 -3.86 -25.40
N ASP A 68 -16.73 -4.69 -25.25
CA ASP A 68 -17.35 -4.99 -23.95
C ASP A 68 -16.40 -5.70 -22.97
N CYS A 69 -15.40 -6.43 -23.48
CA CYS A 69 -14.34 -7.05 -22.68
C CYS A 69 -13.37 -6.01 -22.10
N ILE A 70 -13.07 -4.93 -22.83
CA ILE A 70 -12.27 -3.81 -22.33
C ILE A 70 -13.09 -2.99 -21.34
N SER A 71 -14.36 -2.74 -21.66
CA SER A 71 -15.32 -2.06 -20.78
C SER A 71 -15.38 -2.73 -19.40
N SER A 72 -15.61 -4.04 -19.34
CA SER A 72 -15.65 -4.83 -18.09
C SER A 72 -14.25 -5.03 -17.46
N GLY A 73 -13.20 -5.18 -18.27
CA GLY A 73 -11.82 -5.29 -17.81
C GLY A 73 -11.35 -4.06 -17.01
N LEU A 74 -11.70 -2.85 -17.46
CA LEU A 74 -11.41 -1.60 -16.75
C LEU A 74 -12.13 -1.51 -15.39
N ARG A 75 -13.35 -2.06 -15.27
CA ARG A 75 -14.05 -2.17 -13.97
C ARG A 75 -13.41 -3.19 -13.04
N GLY A 76 -12.89 -4.28 -13.59
CA GLY A 76 -11.97 -5.16 -12.87
C GLY A 76 -10.72 -4.40 -12.37
N GLY A 77 -10.18 -3.52 -13.22
CA GLY A 77 -9.08 -2.60 -12.89
C GLY A 77 -9.36 -1.73 -11.67
N ILE A 78 -10.54 -1.08 -11.61
CA ILE A 78 -10.99 -0.29 -10.45
C ILE A 78 -10.92 -1.12 -9.15
N LEU A 79 -11.44 -2.35 -9.15
CA LEU A 79 -11.41 -3.21 -7.96
C LEU A 79 -9.99 -3.65 -7.59
N ILE A 80 -9.12 -3.89 -8.57
CA ILE A 80 -7.70 -4.22 -8.35
C ILE A 80 -6.98 -3.02 -7.73
N GLU A 81 -7.13 -1.83 -8.30
CA GLU A 81 -6.54 -0.57 -7.83
C GLU A 81 -6.98 -0.25 -6.38
N LEU A 82 -8.27 -0.37 -6.06
CA LEU A 82 -8.78 -0.21 -4.69
C LEU A 82 -8.20 -1.24 -3.71
N ALA A 83 -7.92 -2.46 -4.16
CA ALA A 83 -7.30 -3.49 -3.33
C ALA A 83 -5.81 -3.21 -3.09
N LEU A 84 -5.09 -2.73 -4.11
CA LEU A 84 -3.68 -2.31 -4.02
C LEU A 84 -3.52 -1.09 -3.11
N ARG A 85 -4.41 -0.08 -3.22
CA ARG A 85 -4.50 1.06 -2.29
C ARG A 85 -5.04 0.69 -0.90
N GLY A 86 -5.28 -0.60 -0.64
CA GLY A 86 -5.70 -1.12 0.66
C GLY A 86 -7.08 -0.66 1.13
N ARG A 87 -7.93 -0.16 0.21
CA ARG A 87 -9.28 0.36 0.49
C ARG A 87 -10.32 -0.76 0.58
N ILE A 88 -10.14 -1.83 -0.20
CA ILE A 88 -11.00 -3.03 -0.16
C ILE A 88 -10.18 -4.31 0.02
N ARG A 89 -10.87 -5.41 0.32
CA ARG A 89 -10.32 -6.78 0.36
C ARG A 89 -11.40 -7.79 0.00
N LEU A 90 -11.02 -8.99 -0.41
CA LEU A 90 -11.97 -10.10 -0.55
C LEU A 90 -12.25 -10.78 0.79
N GLU A 91 -13.44 -11.34 0.95
CA GLU A 91 -13.77 -12.22 2.09
C GLU A 91 -12.73 -13.34 2.23
N PRO A 92 -12.34 -13.76 3.45
CA PRO A 92 -11.36 -14.83 3.64
C PRO A 92 -11.73 -16.12 2.92
N LEU A 93 -10.73 -16.90 2.50
CA LEU A 93 -10.96 -18.21 1.91
C LEU A 93 -11.59 -19.15 2.95
N SER A 94 -12.81 -19.62 2.68
CA SER A 94 -13.50 -20.59 3.53
C SER A 94 -13.07 -22.02 3.21
N LEU A 95 -13.42 -22.99 4.08
CA LEU A 95 -13.23 -24.42 3.85
C LEU A 95 -13.83 -24.88 2.50
N ARG A 96 -14.96 -24.29 2.08
CA ARG A 96 -15.42 -24.32 0.69
C ARG A 96 -14.66 -23.26 -0.09
N LYS A 97 -13.68 -23.67 -0.89
CA LYS A 97 -12.95 -22.79 -1.82
C LYS A 97 -13.91 -22.22 -2.87
N LYS A 98 -14.33 -20.97 -2.69
CA LYS A 98 -15.02 -20.17 -3.73
C LYS A 98 -14.04 -19.74 -4.82
N ARG A 99 -14.53 -19.54 -6.04
CA ARG A 99 -13.76 -18.88 -7.12
C ARG A 99 -13.55 -17.40 -6.79
N LEU A 100 -12.60 -16.75 -7.46
CA LEU A 100 -12.28 -15.33 -7.22
C LEU A 100 -13.52 -14.44 -7.45
N LEU A 101 -14.24 -14.66 -8.55
CA LEU A 101 -15.42 -13.89 -8.93
C LEU A 101 -16.60 -14.05 -7.95
N GLU A 102 -16.70 -15.20 -7.30
CA GLU A 102 -17.76 -15.56 -6.33
C GLU A 102 -17.50 -15.01 -4.91
N ARG A 103 -16.32 -14.41 -4.67
CA ARG A 103 -15.95 -13.88 -3.35
C ARG A 103 -16.54 -12.49 -3.15
N LYS A 104 -17.08 -12.25 -1.95
CA LYS A 104 -17.58 -10.93 -1.54
C LYS A 104 -16.43 -9.92 -1.42
N VAL A 105 -16.66 -8.71 -1.91
CA VAL A 105 -15.80 -7.53 -1.71
C VAL A 105 -16.18 -6.88 -0.39
N LEU A 106 -15.19 -6.60 0.46
CA LEU A 106 -15.34 -6.00 1.78
C LEU A 106 -14.56 -4.68 1.84
N LEU A 107 -15.21 -3.63 2.32
CA LEU A 107 -14.55 -2.37 2.65
C LEU A 107 -13.50 -2.59 3.77
N LYS A 108 -12.33 -1.98 3.61
CA LYS A 108 -11.24 -1.96 4.60
C LYS A 108 -10.92 -0.53 5.06
N SER A 109 -11.00 0.45 4.15
CA SER A 109 -10.85 1.87 4.45
C SER A 109 -11.63 2.69 3.43
N ASP A 110 -12.31 3.73 3.90
CA ASP A 110 -13.04 4.72 3.11
C ASP A 110 -12.28 6.06 2.96
N ALA A 111 -10.98 6.07 3.29
CA ALA A 111 -10.13 7.22 3.02
C ALA A 111 -10.10 7.50 1.50
N PRO A 112 -10.18 8.77 1.07
CA PRO A 112 -10.15 9.11 -0.34
C PRO A 112 -8.86 8.63 -1.01
N THR A 113 -8.93 8.40 -2.31
CA THR A 113 -7.82 7.93 -3.14
C THR A 113 -7.28 9.03 -4.06
N GLY A 114 -7.99 10.15 -4.18
CA GLY A 114 -7.68 11.25 -5.09
C GLY A 114 -8.20 11.04 -6.51
N ASP A 115 -8.66 9.83 -6.85
CA ASP A 115 -9.28 9.51 -8.14
C ASP A 115 -10.81 9.47 -8.01
N VAL A 116 -11.50 10.10 -8.96
CA VAL A 116 -12.96 10.28 -8.93
C VAL A 116 -13.71 8.94 -9.08
N LEU A 117 -13.23 8.04 -9.95
CA LEU A 117 -13.89 6.75 -10.23
C LEU A 117 -13.69 5.76 -9.08
N LEU A 118 -12.49 5.75 -8.49
CA LEU A 118 -12.18 4.99 -7.29
C LEU A 118 -13.00 5.47 -6.09
N ASP A 119 -13.07 6.79 -5.86
CA ASP A 119 -13.78 7.36 -4.70
C ASP A 119 -15.31 7.26 -4.86
N GLU A 120 -15.84 7.32 -6.07
CA GLU A 120 -17.24 6.98 -6.38
C GLU A 120 -17.54 5.51 -6.11
N THR A 121 -16.67 4.60 -6.58
CA THR A 121 -16.83 3.16 -6.34
C THR A 121 -16.79 2.85 -4.83
N LEU A 122 -15.89 3.48 -4.07
CA LEU A 122 -15.86 3.35 -2.60
C LEU A 122 -17.14 3.86 -1.94
N ARG A 123 -17.70 4.97 -2.43
CA ARG A 123 -18.99 5.51 -1.95
C ARG A 123 -20.12 4.50 -2.12
N HIS A 124 -20.19 3.83 -3.27
CA HIS A 124 -21.16 2.76 -3.53
C HIS A 124 -20.93 1.53 -2.64
N ILE A 125 -19.69 1.06 -2.52
CA ILE A 125 -19.32 -0.08 -1.66
C ILE A 125 -19.71 0.21 -0.19
N LYS A 126 -19.47 1.44 0.29
CA LYS A 126 -19.83 1.88 1.66
C LYS A 126 -21.34 1.99 1.88
N ALA A 127 -22.11 2.32 0.84
CA ALA A 127 -23.57 2.45 0.91
C ALA A 127 -24.33 1.12 0.82
N THR A 128 -23.66 0.02 0.44
CA THR A 128 -24.31 -1.27 0.23
C THR A 128 -24.45 -2.05 1.55
N GLU A 129 -25.67 -2.39 1.94
CA GLU A 129 -25.95 -3.10 3.21
C GLU A 129 -25.39 -4.55 3.23
N SER A 130 -25.46 -5.25 2.09
CA SER A 130 -24.91 -6.59 1.90
C SER A 130 -23.66 -6.53 1.03
N ALA A 131 -22.53 -7.05 1.50
CA ALA A 131 -21.31 -7.11 0.70
C ALA A 131 -21.49 -7.96 -0.57
N GLU A 132 -21.42 -7.35 -1.75
CA GLU A 132 -21.61 -8.04 -3.04
C GLU A 132 -20.35 -8.73 -3.58
N THR A 133 -20.52 -9.64 -4.55
CA THR A 133 -19.41 -10.40 -5.14
C THR A 133 -18.57 -9.58 -6.13
N VAL A 134 -17.34 -9.99 -6.40
CA VAL A 134 -16.49 -9.37 -7.43
C VAL A 134 -17.20 -9.32 -8.79
N GLN A 135 -17.88 -10.40 -9.18
CA GLN A 135 -18.67 -10.43 -10.42
C GLN A 135 -19.77 -9.36 -10.41
N THR A 136 -20.58 -9.32 -9.35
CA THR A 136 -21.68 -8.35 -9.20
C THR A 136 -21.16 -6.92 -9.25
N TRP A 137 -20.01 -6.61 -8.66
CA TRP A 137 -19.40 -5.28 -8.76
C TRP A 137 -18.95 -4.94 -10.17
N ILE A 138 -18.36 -5.87 -10.92
CA ILE A 138 -17.97 -5.64 -12.32
C ILE A 138 -19.21 -5.37 -13.18
N GLU A 139 -20.29 -6.13 -12.98
CA GLU A 139 -21.57 -5.93 -13.67
C GLU A 139 -22.17 -4.55 -13.35
N LEU A 140 -22.37 -4.22 -12.07
CA LEU A 140 -22.94 -2.94 -11.62
C LEU A 140 -22.15 -1.71 -12.06
N LEU A 141 -20.82 -1.80 -12.11
CA LEU A 141 -19.97 -0.69 -12.57
C LEU A 141 -19.89 -0.59 -14.11
N THR A 142 -20.30 -1.63 -14.83
CA THR A 142 -20.33 -1.65 -16.31
C THR A 142 -21.62 -1.04 -16.85
N GLY A 143 -22.76 -1.30 -16.19
CA GLY A 143 -24.09 -0.77 -16.53
C GLY A 143 -25.04 -1.87 -17.00
#